data_AF-A0A7Y5F4H9-F1
#
_entry.id   AF-A0A7Y5F4H9-F1
#
_cell.length_a   1.000
_cell.length_b   1.000
_cell.length_c   1.000
_cell.angle_alpha   90.00
_cell.angle_beta   90.00
_cell.angle_gamma   90.00
#
_symmetry.space_group_name_H-M   'P 1'
#
loop_
_entity.id
_entity.type
_entity.pdbx_description
1 polymer ?
#
loop_
_entity_poly.entity_id
_entity_poly.type
_entity_poly.pdbx_seq_one_letter_code
_entity_poly.pdbx_strand_id
1 'polypeptide(L)'
;ANRPMIAAKFDELDALVVKEVWDTLPAEAEIFDPDNWQGTVITGRLNHAVEGDYFTGIQPNPTWQALVEAPTRAGLLAENYAFVYVNEKWWGNLSAEAHAELQAACVVILSEHQSAERDRFRRLLDLRGCGE
;
A
#
# COMPACT_ATOMS: atom_id res chain seq x y z
N ALA A 1 16.56 -4.72 29.55
CA ALA A 1 15.75 -5.51 28.60
C ALA A 1 15.62 -4.69 27.33
N ASN A 2 16.05 -5.22 26.18
CA ASN A 2 15.91 -4.53 24.90
C ASN A 2 14.45 -4.68 24.44
N ARG A 3 13.74 -3.56 24.31
CA ARG A 3 12.41 -3.54 23.70
C ARG A 3 12.59 -3.24 22.20
N PRO A 4 11.83 -3.93 21.32
CA PRO A 4 11.76 -3.52 19.92
C PRO A 4 11.36 -2.05 19.83
N MET A 5 12.07 -1.29 19.01
CA MET A 5 11.77 0.10 18.72
C MET A 5 11.16 0.16 17.33
N ILE A 6 10.08 0.92 17.17
CA ILE A 6 9.51 1.22 15.86
C ILE A 6 10.56 2.02 15.07
N ALA A 7 10.83 1.60 13.84
CA ALA A 7 11.78 2.29 12.98
C ALA A 7 11.30 3.72 12.68
N ALA A 8 12.22 4.64 12.43
CA ALA A 8 11.86 6.01 12.04
C ALA A 8 10.92 5.99 10.82
N LYS A 9 9.90 6.85 10.83
CA LYS A 9 8.79 6.94 9.84
C LYS A 9 7.69 5.87 9.92
N PHE A 10 7.75 4.96 10.88
CA PHE A 10 6.63 4.07 11.21
C PHE A 10 5.95 4.53 12.50
N ASP A 11 4.68 4.17 12.66
CA ASP A 11 3.96 4.35 13.91
C ASP A 11 3.34 3.03 14.44
N GLU A 12 2.55 3.15 15.50
CA GLU A 12 1.93 2.00 16.16
C GLU A 12 0.91 1.29 15.25
N LEU A 13 0.23 2.01 14.34
CA LEU A 13 -0.73 1.41 13.42
C LEU A 13 0.00 0.53 12.40
N ASP A 14 1.15 0.99 11.91
CA ASP A 14 2.01 0.19 11.04
C ASP A 14 2.46 -1.10 11.73
N ALA A 15 2.86 -1.02 13.01
CA ALA A 15 3.29 -2.19 13.78
C ALA A 15 2.15 -3.21 13.98
N LEU A 16 0.91 -2.76 14.10
CA LEU A 16 -0.27 -3.63 14.18
C LEU A 16 -0.52 -4.35 12.86
N VAL A 17 -0.42 -3.65 11.72
CA VAL A 17 -0.55 -4.29 10.40
C VAL A 17 0.57 -5.32 10.18
N VAL A 18 1.83 -4.96 10.44
CA VAL A 18 2.98 -5.88 10.30
C VAL A 18 2.75 -7.17 11.08
N LYS A 19 2.26 -7.07 12.32
CA LYS A 19 1.97 -8.23 13.17
C LYS A 19 0.95 -9.20 12.54
N GLU A 20 0.03 -8.68 11.74
CA GLU A 20 -1.05 -9.47 11.12
C GLU A 20 -0.66 -10.00 9.73
N VAL A 21 0.09 -9.24 8.94
CA VAL A 21 0.23 -9.50 7.50
C VAL A 21 1.65 -9.82 7.02
N TRP A 22 2.67 -9.63 7.86
CA TRP A 22 4.07 -9.83 7.44
C TRP A 22 4.30 -11.25 6.91
N ASP A 23 4.78 -11.33 5.67
CA ASP A 23 5.07 -12.56 4.94
C ASP A 23 3.87 -13.52 4.76
N THR A 24 2.64 -13.00 4.81
CA THR A 24 1.41 -13.80 4.65
C THR A 24 0.81 -13.76 3.24
N LEU A 25 1.17 -12.75 2.42
CA LEU A 25 0.68 -12.61 1.05
C LEU A 25 1.31 -13.64 0.10
N PRO A 26 0.79 -13.91 -1.11
CA PRO A 26 1.47 -14.76 -2.09
C PRO A 26 2.91 -14.26 -2.35
N ALA A 27 3.86 -15.16 -2.58
CA ALA A 27 5.29 -14.81 -2.65
C ALA A 27 5.62 -13.93 -3.86
N GLU A 28 4.90 -14.14 -4.96
CA GLU A 28 4.95 -13.40 -6.22
C GLU A 28 4.09 -12.13 -6.23
N ALA A 29 3.35 -11.86 -5.14
CA ALA A 29 2.52 -10.68 -5.07
C ALA A 29 3.39 -9.42 -5.00
N GLU A 30 2.93 -8.38 -5.68
CA GLU A 30 3.46 -7.03 -5.55
C GLU A 30 2.49 -6.16 -4.78
N ILE A 31 3.06 -5.30 -3.92
CA ILE A 31 2.31 -4.38 -3.07
C ILE A 31 2.39 -2.98 -3.66
N PHE A 32 1.23 -2.39 -3.93
CA PHE A 32 1.17 -0.96 -4.19
C PHE A 32 1.22 -0.21 -2.88
N ASP A 33 2.05 0.83 -2.82
CA ASP A 33 2.08 1.80 -1.73
C ASP A 33 2.39 3.18 -2.32
N PRO A 34 1.61 4.23 -1.98
CA PRO A 34 1.94 5.62 -2.31
C PRO A 34 3.28 6.12 -1.72
N ASP A 35 3.77 5.49 -0.66
CA ASP A 35 5.13 5.62 -0.16
C ASP A 35 5.97 4.48 -0.74
N ASN A 36 6.87 4.79 -1.68
CA ASN A 36 7.62 3.83 -2.52
C ASN A 36 8.48 2.76 -1.81
N TRP A 37 8.42 2.62 -0.49
CA TRP A 37 9.12 1.60 0.29
C TRP A 37 8.31 1.03 1.46
N GLN A 38 7.25 1.71 1.94
CA GLN A 38 6.65 1.35 3.22
C GLN A 38 5.94 -0.01 3.15
N GLY A 39 5.18 -0.28 2.09
CA GLY A 39 4.40 -1.49 1.88
C GLY A 39 5.28 -2.73 1.83
N THR A 40 6.49 -2.59 1.28
CA THR A 40 7.51 -3.64 1.30
C THR A 40 7.92 -4.03 2.71
N VAL A 41 8.10 -3.04 3.59
CA VAL A 41 8.44 -3.27 5.01
C VAL A 41 7.24 -3.74 5.82
N ILE A 42 6.01 -3.42 5.41
CA ILE A 42 4.80 -3.87 6.09
C ILE A 42 4.48 -5.33 5.77
N THR A 43 4.69 -5.75 4.51
CA THR A 43 4.18 -7.02 4.00
C THR A 43 5.28 -8.05 3.69
N GLY A 44 6.52 -7.61 3.47
CA GLY A 44 7.58 -8.44 2.94
C GLY A 44 7.45 -8.74 1.45
N ARG A 45 6.66 -7.95 0.70
CA ARG A 45 6.45 -8.08 -0.75
C ARG A 45 7.09 -6.95 -1.53
N LEU A 46 7.51 -7.24 -2.76
CA LEU A 46 8.18 -6.24 -3.60
C LEU A 46 7.20 -5.18 -4.09
N ASN A 47 7.75 -4.02 -4.44
CA ASN A 47 7.09 -3.02 -5.26
C ASN A 47 8.04 -2.63 -6.41
N HIS A 48 7.48 -2.09 -7.49
CA HIS A 48 8.25 -1.46 -8.58
C HIS A 48 8.00 0.06 -8.66
N ALA A 49 7.92 0.72 -7.50
CA ALA A 49 7.60 2.15 -7.43
C ALA A 49 8.70 3.07 -7.99
N VAL A 50 9.90 2.53 -8.23
CA VAL A 50 11.04 3.25 -8.79
C VAL A 50 11.64 2.49 -9.95
N GLU A 51 12.27 3.23 -10.86
CA GLU A 51 13.04 2.70 -11.97
C GLU A 51 14.43 3.34 -12.06
N GLY A 52 15.29 2.75 -12.88
CA GLY A 52 16.66 3.21 -13.10
C GLY A 52 17.69 2.41 -12.32
N ASP A 53 18.91 2.94 -12.29
CA ASP A 53 20.07 2.30 -11.66
C ASP A 53 20.60 3.18 -10.53
N TYR A 54 21.10 2.54 -9.47
CA TYR A 54 21.58 3.24 -8.28
C TYR A 54 22.70 4.26 -8.58
N PHE A 55 23.54 3.97 -9.58
CA PHE A 55 24.67 4.82 -9.96
C PHE A 55 24.31 5.89 -10.99
N THR A 56 23.32 5.63 -11.84
CA THR A 56 22.92 6.58 -12.90
C THR A 56 21.71 7.43 -12.53
N GLY A 57 20.99 7.06 -11.47
CA GLY A 57 19.88 7.80 -10.90
C GLY A 57 18.63 6.93 -10.76
N ILE A 58 18.08 6.91 -9.56
CA ILE A 58 16.75 6.33 -9.26
C ILE A 58 15.71 7.42 -9.46
N GLN A 59 14.66 7.12 -10.22
CA GLN A 59 13.51 8.00 -10.44
C GLN A 59 12.22 7.25 -10.09
N PRO A 60 11.12 7.95 -9.75
CA PRO A 60 9.81 7.31 -9.65
C PRO A 60 9.43 6.64 -10.97
N ASN A 61 8.87 5.44 -10.90
CA ASN A 61 8.27 4.81 -12.07
C ASN A 61 7.04 5.66 -12.50
N PRO A 62 6.94 6.13 -13.76
CA PRO A 62 5.85 6.99 -14.20
C PRO A 62 4.46 6.36 -14.05
N THR A 63 4.35 5.05 -14.26
CA THR A 63 3.08 4.33 -14.11
C THR A 63 2.67 4.24 -12.66
N TRP A 64 3.62 3.93 -11.76
CA TRP A 64 3.37 4.00 -10.32
C TRP A 64 2.93 5.41 -9.90
N GLN A 65 3.62 6.45 -10.39
CA GLN A 65 3.29 7.83 -10.05
C GLN A 65 1.88 8.22 -10.51
N ALA A 66 1.46 7.80 -11.70
CA ALA A 66 0.10 8.00 -12.18
C ALA A 66 -0.95 7.31 -11.28
N LEU A 67 -0.65 6.10 -10.79
CA LEU A 67 -1.51 5.37 -9.85
C LEU A 67 -1.55 6.00 -8.46
N VAL A 68 -0.50 6.70 -8.02
CA VAL A 68 -0.52 7.50 -6.78
C VAL A 68 -1.52 8.65 -6.90
N GLU A 69 -1.58 9.30 -8.06
CA GLU A 69 -2.45 10.45 -8.29
C GLU A 69 -3.92 10.06 -8.54
N ALA A 70 -4.14 9.02 -9.35
CA ALA A 70 -5.47 8.59 -9.78
C ALA A 70 -5.56 7.06 -9.86
N PRO A 71 -5.59 6.35 -8.71
CA PRO A 71 -5.67 4.90 -8.69
C PRO A 71 -7.00 4.43 -9.28
N THR A 72 -6.93 3.43 -10.14
CA THR A 72 -8.08 2.63 -10.56
C THR A 72 -7.79 1.17 -10.29
N ARG A 73 -8.80 0.36 -9.99
CA ARG A 73 -8.60 -1.08 -9.79
C ARG A 73 -8.01 -1.73 -11.02
N ALA A 74 -8.49 -1.34 -12.21
CA ALA A 74 -8.00 -1.85 -13.48
C ALA A 74 -6.53 -1.48 -13.71
N GLY A 75 -6.13 -0.23 -13.43
CA GLY A 75 -4.74 0.20 -13.56
C GLY A 75 -3.80 -0.50 -12.58
N LEU A 76 -4.23 -0.66 -11.32
CA LEU A 76 -3.46 -1.40 -10.30
C LEU A 76 -3.25 -2.85 -10.72
N LEU A 77 -4.31 -3.55 -11.15
CA LEU A 77 -4.23 -4.95 -11.58
C LEU A 77 -3.43 -5.11 -12.88
N ALA A 78 -3.50 -4.15 -13.81
CA ALA A 78 -2.69 -4.16 -15.03
C ALA A 78 -1.19 -4.09 -14.74
N GLU A 79 -0.80 -3.40 -13.66
CA GLU A 79 0.56 -3.33 -13.15
C GLU A 79 0.88 -4.43 -12.12
N ASN A 80 0.12 -5.52 -12.07
CA ASN A 80 0.35 -6.66 -11.16
C ASN A 80 0.22 -6.32 -9.65
N TYR A 81 -0.31 -5.14 -9.30
CA TYR A 81 -0.61 -4.76 -7.92
C TYR A 81 -1.95 -5.34 -7.47
N ALA A 82 -1.91 -6.58 -7.00
CA ALA A 82 -3.07 -7.27 -6.42
C ALA A 82 -3.43 -6.77 -5.00
N PHE A 83 -2.49 -6.09 -4.33
CA PHE A 83 -2.66 -5.57 -2.98
C PHE A 83 -2.27 -4.09 -2.91
N VAL A 84 -2.94 -3.34 -2.04
CA VAL A 84 -2.71 -1.89 -1.86
C VAL A 84 -2.60 -1.59 -0.37
N TYR A 85 -1.50 -0.96 0.05
CA TYR A 85 -1.35 -0.39 1.39
C TYR A 85 -1.83 1.07 1.38
N VAL A 86 -2.72 1.41 2.30
CA VAL A 86 -3.40 2.71 2.35
C VAL A 86 -3.18 3.35 3.70
N ASN A 87 -2.73 4.61 3.70
CA ASN A 87 -2.70 5.47 4.88
C ASN A 87 -3.67 6.65 4.71
N GLU A 88 -3.97 7.32 5.83
CA GLU A 88 -4.92 8.43 5.87
C GLU A 88 -4.51 9.62 4.99
N LYS A 89 -3.21 9.85 4.81
CA LYS A 89 -2.70 11.01 4.09
C LYS A 89 -2.93 10.86 2.60
N TRP A 90 -2.54 9.71 2.04
CA TRP A 90 -2.80 9.42 0.64
C TRP A 90 -4.30 9.37 0.38
N TRP A 91 -5.05 8.66 1.22
CA TRP A 91 -6.50 8.57 1.11
C TRP A 91 -7.19 9.93 1.11
N GLY A 92 -6.78 10.85 1.99
CA GLY A 92 -7.35 12.19 2.09
C GLY A 92 -7.12 13.06 0.85
N ASN A 93 -6.15 12.71 0.00
CA ASN A 93 -5.83 13.44 -1.23
C ASN A 93 -6.50 12.85 -2.48
N LEU A 94 -7.15 11.70 -2.38
CA LEU A 94 -7.81 11.04 -3.51
C LEU A 94 -9.11 11.74 -3.89
N SER A 95 -9.44 11.68 -5.19
CA SER A 95 -10.75 12.13 -5.69
C SER A 95 -11.87 11.17 -5.27
N ALA A 96 -13.12 11.61 -5.43
CA ALA A 96 -14.29 10.77 -5.15
C ALA A 96 -14.34 9.52 -6.05
N GLU A 97 -13.88 9.63 -7.30
CA GLU A 97 -13.78 8.52 -8.23
C GLU A 97 -12.73 7.50 -7.76
N ALA A 98 -11.57 7.97 -7.31
CA ALA A 98 -10.53 7.11 -6.74
C ALA A 98 -10.97 6.43 -5.43
N HIS A 99 -11.74 7.12 -4.58
CA HIS A 99 -12.38 6.48 -3.43
C HIS A 99 -13.36 5.40 -3.87
N ALA A 100 -14.26 5.69 -4.81
CA ALA A 100 -15.18 4.70 -5.35
C ALA A 100 -14.43 3.50 -5.96
N GLU A 101 -13.27 3.74 -6.56
CA GLU A 101 -12.42 2.67 -7.08
C GLU A 101 -11.96 1.71 -5.98
N LEU A 102 -11.40 2.23 -4.90
CA LEU A 102 -10.86 1.44 -3.79
C LEU A 102 -11.92 0.95 -2.79
N GLN A 103 -13.18 1.40 -2.90
CA GLN A 103 -14.31 0.97 -2.05
C GLN A 103 -15.30 0.05 -2.77
N ALA A 104 -15.02 -0.36 -4.01
CA ALA A 104 -15.91 -1.27 -4.72
C ALA A 104 -16.09 -2.59 -3.98
N ALA A 105 -17.26 -3.22 -4.17
CA ALA A 105 -17.67 -4.42 -3.43
C ALA A 105 -16.72 -5.63 -3.61
N CYS A 106 -15.92 -5.65 -4.68
CA CYS A 106 -14.93 -6.69 -4.95
C CYS A 106 -13.62 -6.52 -4.15
N VAL A 107 -13.37 -5.33 -3.59
CA VAL A 107 -12.18 -5.02 -2.80
C VAL A 107 -12.37 -5.52 -1.38
N VAL A 108 -11.43 -6.34 -0.91
CA VAL A 108 -11.46 -6.90 0.44
C VAL A 108 -10.43 -6.20 1.32
N ILE A 109 -10.83 -5.79 2.52
CA ILE A 109 -9.90 -5.27 3.54
C ILE A 109 -9.33 -6.46 4.31
N LEU A 110 -8.02 -6.70 4.17
CA LEU A 110 -7.33 -7.79 4.88
C LEU A 110 -6.88 -7.40 6.29
N SER A 111 -6.58 -6.12 6.49
CA SER A 111 -6.19 -5.54 7.78
C SER A 111 -6.62 -4.09 7.82
N GLU A 112 -7.14 -3.63 8.95
CA GLU A 112 -7.47 -2.23 9.20
C GLU A 112 -7.20 -1.87 10.66
N HIS A 113 -6.45 -0.79 10.87
CA HIS A 113 -6.21 -0.22 12.19
C HIS A 113 -6.43 1.28 12.14
N GLN A 114 -7.03 1.84 13.19
CA GLN A 114 -7.37 3.25 13.27
C GLN A 114 -6.94 3.82 14.63
N SER A 115 -6.49 5.08 14.65
CA SER A 115 -6.21 5.80 15.91
C SER A 115 -7.48 5.96 16.75
N ALA A 116 -7.31 6.18 18.06
CA ALA A 116 -8.42 6.42 18.97
C ALA A 116 -9.25 7.66 18.55
N GLU A 117 -8.56 8.68 18.02
CA GLU A 117 -9.12 9.93 17.52
C GLU A 117 -9.76 9.79 16.13
N ARG A 118 -9.59 8.64 15.46
CA ARG A 118 -10.12 8.31 14.13
C ARG A 118 -9.61 9.19 12.98
N ASP A 119 -8.55 9.94 13.22
CA ASP A 119 -7.89 10.81 12.26
C ASP A 119 -6.82 10.10 11.42
N ARG A 120 -6.29 8.96 11.90
CA ARG A 120 -5.24 8.18 11.25
C ARG A 120 -5.66 6.74 11.08
N PHE A 121 -5.27 6.11 9.98
CA PHE A 121 -5.54 4.70 9.75
C PHE A 121 -4.49 4.05 8.86
N ARG A 122 -4.46 2.72 8.91
CA ARG A 122 -3.79 1.87 7.93
C ARG A 122 -4.76 0.82 7.43
N ARG A 123 -4.77 0.58 6.12
CA ARG A 123 -5.51 -0.52 5.50
C ARG A 123 -4.60 -1.30 4.56
N LEU A 124 -4.76 -2.61 4.56
CA LEU A 124 -4.28 -3.47 3.48
C LEU A 124 -5.49 -3.95 2.69
N LEU A 125 -5.53 -3.63 1.41
CA LEU A 125 -6.59 -4.02 0.48
C LEU A 125 -6.13 -5.19 -0.40
N ASP A 126 -7.07 -6.05 -0.77
CA ASP A 126 -6.94 -7.14 -1.74
C ASP A 126 -7.92 -6.90 -2.89
N LEU A 127 -7.37 -6.81 -4.11
CA LEU A 127 -8.08 -6.48 -5.34
C LEU A 127 -8.30 -7.73 -6.21
N ARG A 128 -7.88 -8.92 -5.80
CA ARG A 128 -7.94 -10.13 -6.64
C ARG A 128 -9.38 -10.49 -7.04
N GLY A 129 -10.37 -10.09 -6.26
CA GLY A 129 -11.79 -10.25 -6.59
C GLY A 129 -12.32 -9.29 -7.66
N CYS A 130 -11.51 -8.33 -8.13
CA CYS A 130 -11.94 -7.25 -9.03
C CYS A 130 -11.52 -7.46 -10.50
N GLY A 131 -10.83 -8.56 -10.82
CA GLY A 131 -10.44 -8.90 -12.19
C GLY A 131 -11.52 -9.72 -12.90
N GLU A 132 -12.49 -9.05 -13.52
CA GLU A 132 -13.37 -9.57 -14.57
C GLU A 132 -13.36 -8.62 -15.78
#